data_AF-A0A1H0QVH3-F1
#
_entry.id   AF-A0A1H0QVH3-F1
#
_cell.length_a   1.000
_cell.length_b   1.000
_cell.length_c   1.000
_cell.angle_alpha   90.00
_cell.angle_beta   90.00
_cell.angle_gamma   90.00
#
_symmetry.space_group_name_H-M   'P 1'
#
loop_
_entity.id
_entity.type
_entity.pdbx_description
1 polymer ?
#
loop_
_entity_poly.entity_id
_entity_poly.type
_entity_poly.pdbx_seq_one_letter_code
_entity_poly.pdbx_strand_id
1 'polypeptide(L)'
;MLNAIARGSVSKVTDPIGRGLLKMGLSPDLVTVIGTIGAVAASISLFGTGHLFWGTMAVTAFVFFDLFDGAMARARGFGTDFGLVLDASCDRIADGALFGSLAYYSFVIKHDTWLGSACLLILVAGQVISYVKARADSVDLRIGGALAERAERNVLGLVGAGLAGLGLKIALPICLWLLAAACLVTVVQRLVQVRQAAKAKGDPATKAPSGASGRGPAAGRQR
;
A
#
# COMPACT_ATOMS: atom_id res chain seq x y z
N MET A 1 -6.46 -19.55 -0.88
CA MET A 1 -7.72 -19.81 -1.63
C MET A 1 -8.74 -18.67 -1.50
N LEU A 2 -8.91 -18.02 -0.34
CA LEU A 2 -9.74 -16.80 -0.18
C LEU A 2 -9.34 -15.65 -1.14
N ASN A 3 -8.04 -15.45 -1.39
CA ASN A 3 -7.55 -14.45 -2.35
C ASN A 3 -7.87 -14.72 -3.83
N ALA A 4 -8.23 -15.95 -4.22
CA ALA A 4 -8.58 -16.26 -5.61
C ALA A 4 -10.08 -16.08 -5.87
N ILE A 5 -10.92 -16.45 -4.89
CA ILE A 5 -12.37 -16.28 -4.94
C ILE A 5 -12.74 -14.80 -4.82
N ALA A 6 -12.10 -14.07 -3.90
CA ALA A 6 -12.29 -12.62 -3.79
C ALA A 6 -11.88 -11.88 -5.07
N ARG A 7 -10.72 -12.23 -5.66
CA ARG A 7 -10.28 -11.65 -6.95
C ARG A 7 -11.25 -11.96 -8.08
N GLY A 8 -11.70 -13.22 -8.22
CA GLY A 8 -12.64 -13.61 -9.27
C GLY A 8 -14.00 -12.93 -9.18
N SER A 9 -14.54 -12.74 -7.96
CA SER A 9 -15.81 -12.05 -7.76
C SER A 9 -15.71 -10.54 -7.96
N VAL A 10 -14.61 -9.92 -7.50
CA VAL A 10 -14.36 -8.48 -7.72
C VAL A 10 -14.19 -8.19 -9.21
N SER A 11 -13.38 -8.99 -9.93
CA SER A 11 -13.17 -8.80 -11.38
C SER A 11 -14.45 -8.90 -12.20
N LYS A 12 -15.39 -9.79 -11.85
CA LYS A 12 -16.68 -9.90 -12.55
C LYS A 12 -17.52 -8.62 -12.48
N VAL A 13 -17.37 -7.82 -11.42
CA VAL A 13 -18.10 -6.56 -11.24
C VAL A 13 -17.30 -5.38 -11.80
N THR A 14 -15.98 -5.34 -11.57
CA THR A 14 -15.15 -4.19 -11.97
C THR A 14 -14.83 -4.17 -13.46
N ASP A 15 -14.65 -5.33 -14.10
CA ASP A 15 -14.24 -5.41 -15.50
C ASP A 15 -15.29 -4.87 -16.50
N PRO A 16 -16.63 -5.09 -16.36
CA PRO A 16 -17.61 -4.45 -17.25
C PRO A 16 -17.65 -2.93 -17.06
N ILE A 17 -17.49 -2.44 -15.82
CA ILE A 17 -17.43 -1.00 -15.52
C ILE A 17 -16.17 -0.38 -16.17
N GLY A 18 -15.01 -1.02 -16.01
CA GLY A 18 -13.76 -0.57 -16.63
C GLY A 18 -13.85 -0.50 -18.16
N ARG A 19 -14.47 -1.50 -18.80
CA ARG A 19 -14.74 -1.44 -20.26
C ARG A 19 -15.68 -0.30 -20.63
N GLY A 20 -16.68 0.00 -19.81
CA GLY A 20 -17.59 1.13 -20.01
C GLY A 20 -16.87 2.47 -19.95
N LEU A 21 -16.02 2.68 -18.94
CA LEU A 21 -15.23 3.91 -18.78
C LEU A 21 -14.26 4.12 -19.94
N LEU A 22 -13.61 3.05 -20.42
CA LEU A 22 -12.76 3.12 -21.62
C LEU A 22 -13.56 3.49 -22.88
N LYS A 23 -14.79 2.98 -23.04
CA LYS A 23 -15.68 3.37 -24.15
C LYS A 23 -16.10 4.83 -24.09
N MET A 24 -16.15 5.43 -22.90
CA MET A 24 -16.38 6.86 -22.70
C MET A 24 -15.12 7.72 -22.96
N GLY A 25 -13.99 7.12 -23.31
CA GLY A 25 -12.74 7.83 -23.61
C GLY A 25 -11.92 8.22 -22.37
N LEU A 26 -12.27 7.73 -21.18
CA LEU A 26 -11.51 8.00 -19.96
C LEU A 26 -10.24 7.15 -19.92
N SER A 27 -9.13 7.76 -19.50
CA SER A 27 -7.87 7.03 -19.22
C SER A 27 -7.89 6.47 -17.79
N PRO A 28 -7.19 5.34 -17.53
CA PRO A 28 -7.00 4.82 -16.17
C PRO A 28 -6.41 5.90 -15.24
N ASP A 29 -5.36 6.59 -15.67
CA ASP A 29 -4.69 7.66 -14.93
C ASP A 29 -5.65 8.77 -14.48
N LEU A 30 -6.62 9.15 -15.32
CA LEU A 30 -7.60 10.17 -14.97
C LEU A 30 -8.56 9.66 -13.88
N VAL A 31 -8.96 8.38 -13.94
CA VAL A 31 -9.82 7.76 -12.92
C VAL A 31 -9.09 7.70 -11.58
N THR A 32 -7.81 7.34 -11.57
CA THR A 32 -6.96 7.37 -10.36
C THR A 32 -6.93 8.77 -9.73
N VAL A 33 -6.70 9.81 -10.54
CA VAL A 33 -6.64 11.20 -10.05
C VAL A 33 -7.99 11.66 -9.50
N ILE A 34 -9.10 11.38 -10.19
CA ILE A 34 -10.44 11.74 -9.74
C ILE A 34 -10.79 11.02 -8.43
N GLY A 35 -10.53 9.71 -8.35
CA GLY A 35 -10.74 8.91 -7.14
C GLY A 35 -9.96 9.49 -5.96
N THR A 36 -8.68 9.81 -6.18
CA THR A 36 -7.81 10.39 -5.15
C THR A 36 -8.30 11.76 -4.68
N ILE A 37 -8.62 12.68 -5.59
CA ILE A 37 -9.15 14.00 -5.23
C ILE A 37 -10.44 13.87 -4.42
N GLY A 38 -11.34 12.98 -4.85
CA GLY A 38 -12.59 12.70 -4.14
C GLY A 38 -12.36 12.16 -2.73
N ALA A 39 -11.46 11.17 -2.58
CA ALA A 39 -11.12 10.60 -1.28
C ALA A 39 -10.47 11.62 -0.34
N VAL A 40 -9.58 12.48 -0.86
CA VAL A 40 -8.93 13.56 -0.09
C VAL A 40 -9.96 14.59 0.36
N ALA A 41 -10.78 15.08 -0.57
CA ALA A 41 -11.80 16.08 -0.28
C ALA A 41 -12.82 15.55 0.73
N ALA A 42 -13.28 14.31 0.58
CA ALA A 42 -14.19 13.65 1.51
C ALA A 42 -13.55 13.48 2.90
N SER A 43 -12.29 13.04 2.97
CA SER A 43 -11.58 12.85 4.24
C SER A 43 -11.47 14.17 5.01
N ILE A 44 -10.97 15.23 4.35
CA ILE A 44 -10.73 16.52 4.98
C ILE A 44 -12.05 17.17 5.41
N SER A 45 -13.05 17.21 4.50
CA SER A 45 -14.30 17.90 4.78
C SER A 45 -15.16 17.19 5.83
N LEU A 46 -15.34 15.87 5.72
CA LEU A 46 -16.28 15.12 6.56
C LEU A 46 -15.67 14.67 7.88
N PHE A 47 -14.43 14.17 7.90
CA PHE A 47 -13.77 13.86 9.17
C PHE A 47 -13.37 15.14 9.91
N GLY A 48 -12.92 16.17 9.18
CA GLY A 48 -12.58 17.47 9.76
C GLY A 48 -13.75 18.26 10.36
N THR A 49 -15.00 17.85 10.08
CA THR A 49 -16.22 18.40 10.70
C THR A 49 -16.90 17.41 11.64
N GLY A 50 -16.32 16.23 11.87
CA GLY A 50 -16.82 15.22 12.80
C GLY A 50 -17.90 14.29 12.25
N HIS A 51 -18.24 14.37 10.95
CA HIS A 51 -19.18 13.48 10.28
C HIS A 51 -18.52 12.13 9.90
N LEU A 52 -18.09 11.36 10.90
CA LEU A 52 -17.29 10.15 10.69
C LEU A 52 -17.97 9.07 9.82
N PHE A 53 -19.27 8.83 10.00
CA PHE A 53 -19.96 7.81 9.22
C PHE A 53 -20.05 8.19 7.74
N TRP A 54 -20.51 9.42 7.45
CA TRP A 54 -20.61 9.90 6.07
C TRP A 54 -19.24 10.08 5.40
N GLY A 55 -18.23 10.53 6.16
CA GLY A 55 -16.85 10.55 5.69
C GLY A 55 -16.36 9.15 5.30
N THR A 56 -16.66 8.15 6.12
CA THR A 56 -16.31 6.76 5.84
C THR A 56 -16.97 6.27 4.55
N MET A 57 -18.27 6.52 4.37
CA MET A 57 -19.00 6.10 3.16
C MET A 57 -18.46 6.79 1.90
N ALA A 58 -18.24 8.11 1.97
CA ALA A 58 -17.71 8.87 0.85
C ALA A 58 -16.29 8.43 0.45
N VAL A 59 -15.38 8.29 1.42
CA VAL A 59 -14.00 7.82 1.16
C VAL A 59 -14.03 6.39 0.60
N THR A 60 -14.84 5.50 1.17
CA THR A 60 -15.00 4.13 0.66
C THR A 60 -15.46 4.12 -0.80
N ALA A 61 -16.43 4.96 -1.15
CA ALA A 61 -16.91 5.08 -2.53
C ALA A 61 -15.80 5.50 -3.49
N PHE A 62 -14.95 6.46 -3.10
CA PHE A 62 -13.83 6.90 -3.94
C PHE A 62 -12.66 5.90 -3.98
N VAL A 63 -12.39 5.15 -2.91
CA VAL A 63 -11.41 4.06 -2.94
C VAL A 63 -11.82 2.95 -3.92
N PHE A 64 -13.12 2.75 -4.13
CA PHE A 64 -13.58 1.84 -5.19
C PHE A 64 -13.27 2.34 -6.62
N PHE A 65 -13.01 3.64 -6.83
CA PHE A 65 -12.59 4.14 -8.14
C PHE A 65 -11.18 3.67 -8.51
N ASP A 66 -10.26 3.52 -7.54
CA ASP A 66 -8.95 2.92 -7.76
C ASP A 66 -9.09 1.46 -8.25
N LEU A 67 -10.09 0.71 -7.76
CA LEU A 67 -10.35 -0.64 -8.27
C LEU A 67 -10.80 -0.63 -9.74
N PHE A 68 -11.39 0.47 -10.22
CA PHE A 68 -11.80 0.62 -11.61
C PHE A 68 -10.63 0.97 -12.53
N ASP A 69 -9.66 1.79 -12.11
CA ASP A 69 -8.49 2.08 -12.95
C ASP A 69 -7.67 0.82 -13.27
N GLY A 70 -7.52 -0.09 -12.29
CA GLY A 70 -6.82 -1.35 -12.48
C GLY A 70 -7.60 -2.30 -13.38
N ALA A 71 -8.93 -2.24 -13.32
CA ALA A 71 -9.80 -2.95 -14.26
C ALA A 71 -9.70 -2.36 -15.68
N MET A 72 -9.61 -1.03 -15.81
CA MET A 72 -9.39 -0.35 -17.08
C MET A 72 -8.02 -0.69 -17.67
N ALA A 73 -6.94 -0.69 -16.88
CA ALA A 73 -5.60 -1.05 -17.34
C ALA A 73 -5.56 -2.51 -17.84
N ARG A 74 -6.21 -3.45 -17.12
CA ARG A 74 -6.37 -4.84 -17.58
C ARG A 74 -7.19 -4.94 -18.86
N ALA A 75 -8.30 -4.22 -18.95
CA ALA A 75 -9.16 -4.23 -20.13
C ALA A 75 -8.51 -3.58 -21.36
N ARG A 76 -7.63 -2.59 -21.14
CA ARG A 76 -6.83 -1.92 -22.16
C ARG A 76 -5.69 -2.82 -22.69
N GLY A 77 -5.28 -3.82 -21.92
CA GLY A 77 -4.27 -4.81 -22.31
C GLY A 77 -2.82 -4.39 -22.07
N PHE A 78 -2.58 -3.17 -21.60
CA PHE A 78 -1.25 -2.67 -21.24
C PHE A 78 -1.33 -1.63 -20.12
N GLY A 79 -0.32 -1.61 -19.24
CA GLY A 79 -0.09 -0.56 -18.25
C GLY A 79 1.11 0.31 -18.64
N THR A 80 1.30 1.44 -17.97
CA THR A 80 2.44 2.35 -18.17
C THR A 80 3.24 2.49 -16.89
N ASP A 81 4.55 2.72 -17.00
CA ASP A 81 5.41 2.99 -15.83
C ASP A 81 4.97 4.26 -15.11
N PHE A 82 4.51 5.28 -15.86
CA PHE A 82 3.92 6.48 -15.28
C PHE A 82 2.68 6.17 -14.45
N GLY A 83 1.74 5.37 -14.98
CA GLY A 83 0.52 4.99 -14.27
C GLY A 83 0.80 4.22 -12.99
N LEU A 84 1.82 3.34 -13.01
CA LEU A 84 2.26 2.62 -11.80
C LEU A 84 2.78 3.58 -10.71
N VAL A 85 3.56 4.59 -11.09
CA VAL A 85 4.07 5.60 -10.15
C VAL A 85 2.95 6.54 -9.70
N LEU A 86 2.02 6.88 -10.59
CA LEU A 86 0.86 7.72 -10.30
C LEU A 86 -0.04 7.06 -9.26
N ASP A 87 -0.47 5.81 -9.49
CA ASP A 87 -1.27 5.00 -8.56
C ASP A 87 -0.61 4.92 -7.19
N ALA A 88 0.67 4.51 -7.15
CA ALA A 88 1.43 4.44 -5.90
C ALA A 88 1.55 5.80 -5.18
N SER A 89 1.57 6.93 -5.91
CA SER A 89 1.64 8.27 -5.31
C SER A 89 0.28 8.73 -4.79
N CYS A 90 -0.76 8.52 -5.57
CA CYS A 90 -2.16 8.78 -5.24
C CYS A 90 -2.59 8.03 -3.98
N ASP A 91 -2.21 6.76 -3.88
CA ASP A 91 -2.37 5.92 -2.69
C ASP A 91 -1.82 6.57 -1.42
N ARG A 92 -0.61 7.13 -1.51
CA ARG A 92 0.09 7.76 -0.37
C ARG A 92 -0.60 9.04 0.04
N ILE A 93 -1.06 9.82 -0.94
CA ILE A 93 -1.82 11.06 -0.72
C ILE A 93 -3.16 10.74 -0.04
N ALA A 94 -3.89 9.73 -0.53
CA ALA A 94 -5.16 9.30 0.06
C ALA A 94 -4.99 8.75 1.50
N ASP A 95 -4.01 7.86 1.73
CA ASP A 95 -3.65 7.38 3.07
C ASP A 95 -3.32 8.56 4.01
N GLY A 96 -2.54 9.53 3.51
CA GLY A 96 -2.15 10.73 4.25
C GLY A 96 -3.36 11.61 4.62
N ALA A 97 -4.28 11.85 3.69
CA ALA A 97 -5.49 12.61 3.93
C ALA A 97 -6.44 11.91 4.92
N LEU A 98 -6.62 10.60 4.81
CA LEU A 98 -7.43 9.81 5.72
C LEU A 98 -6.91 9.92 7.17
N PHE A 99 -5.67 9.50 7.41
CA PHE A 99 -5.14 9.49 8.78
C PHE A 99 -4.82 10.89 9.31
N GLY A 100 -4.47 11.83 8.43
CA GLY A 100 -4.29 13.23 8.81
C GLY A 100 -5.60 13.88 9.27
N SER A 101 -6.71 13.60 8.58
CA SER A 101 -8.03 14.13 8.95
C SER A 101 -8.57 13.46 10.22
N LEU A 102 -8.32 12.16 10.41
CA LEU A 102 -8.63 11.46 11.66
C LEU A 102 -7.77 11.95 12.84
N ALA A 103 -6.51 12.33 12.59
CA ALA A 103 -5.66 12.97 13.59
C ALA A 103 -6.23 14.35 13.97
N TYR A 104 -6.58 15.16 12.97
CA TYR A 104 -7.23 16.46 13.19
C TYR A 104 -8.52 16.31 14.01
N TYR A 105 -9.42 15.41 13.60
CA TYR A 105 -10.63 15.08 14.35
C TYR A 105 -10.32 14.72 15.81
N SER A 106 -9.32 13.87 16.03
CA SER A 106 -8.97 13.40 17.37
C SER A 106 -8.43 14.52 18.26
N PHE A 107 -7.53 15.38 17.74
CA PHE A 107 -6.96 16.48 18.50
C PHE A 107 -7.93 17.64 18.71
N VAL A 108 -8.64 18.04 17.65
CA VAL A 108 -9.37 19.32 17.62
C VAL A 108 -10.83 19.15 18.00
N ILE A 109 -11.48 18.07 17.56
CA ILE A 109 -12.91 17.84 17.82
C ILE A 109 -13.12 16.99 19.06
N LYS A 110 -12.38 15.88 19.17
CA LYS A 110 -12.50 14.94 20.31
C LYS A 110 -11.68 15.36 21.54
N HIS A 111 -10.68 16.23 21.36
CA HIS A 111 -9.70 16.60 22.39
C HIS A 111 -8.98 15.39 23.03
N ASP A 112 -8.73 14.36 22.23
CA ASP A 112 -8.08 13.11 22.63
C ASP A 112 -6.67 13.05 22.02
N THR A 113 -5.68 13.49 22.81
CA THR A 113 -4.28 13.58 22.38
C THR A 113 -3.70 12.21 22.05
N TRP A 114 -4.03 11.18 22.83
CA TRP A 114 -3.53 9.82 22.61
C TRP A 114 -4.04 9.22 21.31
N LEU A 115 -5.33 9.42 21.00
CA LEU A 115 -5.91 8.94 19.75
C LEU A 115 -5.32 9.68 18.55
N GLY A 116 -5.13 11.01 18.66
CA GLY A 116 -4.46 11.80 17.63
C GLY A 116 -3.02 11.32 17.37
N SER A 117 -2.27 11.01 18.43
CA SER A 117 -0.91 10.43 18.31
C SER A 117 -0.92 9.06 17.63
N ALA A 118 -1.92 8.21 17.89
CA ALA A 118 -2.06 6.92 17.20
C ALA A 118 -2.27 7.12 15.69
N CYS A 119 -3.11 8.08 15.28
CA CYS A 119 -3.29 8.44 13.87
C CYS A 119 -1.98 8.89 13.20
N LEU A 120 -1.21 9.76 13.86
CA LEU A 120 0.09 10.22 13.34
C LEU A 120 1.09 9.06 13.20
N LEU A 121 1.12 8.16 14.18
CA LEU A 121 1.98 6.97 14.14
C LEU A 121 1.60 6.06 12.96
N ILE A 122 0.31 5.80 12.75
CA ILE A 122 -0.17 5.00 11.61
C ILE A 122 0.19 5.69 10.29
N LEU A 123 0.00 7.00 10.19
CA LEU A 123 0.35 7.79 9.01
C LEU A 123 1.84 7.61 8.69
N VAL A 124 2.73 7.93 9.62
CA VAL A 124 4.19 7.85 9.41
C VAL A 124 4.62 6.40 9.13
N ALA A 125 4.18 5.44 9.93
CA ALA A 125 4.54 4.04 9.74
C ALA A 125 4.02 3.52 8.39
N GLY A 126 2.81 3.90 7.98
CA GLY A 126 2.26 3.58 6.66
C GLY A 126 3.13 4.13 5.52
N GLN A 127 3.60 5.37 5.64
CA GLN A 127 4.54 5.98 4.70
C GLN A 127 5.86 5.20 4.63
N VAL A 128 6.44 4.86 5.78
CA VAL A 128 7.67 4.05 5.86
C VAL A 128 7.48 2.66 5.27
N ILE A 129 6.37 1.98 5.53
CA ILE A 129 6.12 0.61 5.05
C ILE A 129 6.21 0.52 3.52
N SER A 130 5.50 1.40 2.78
CA SER A 130 5.61 1.34 1.31
C SER A 130 6.87 1.99 0.78
N TYR A 131 7.50 2.94 1.49
CA TYR A 131 8.82 3.43 1.10
C TYR A 131 9.87 2.33 1.16
N VAL A 132 9.90 1.53 2.23
CA VAL A 132 10.84 0.40 2.36
C VAL A 132 10.63 -0.59 1.21
N LYS A 133 9.37 -0.88 0.83
CA LYS A 133 9.06 -1.74 -0.31
C LYS A 133 9.55 -1.15 -1.63
N ALA A 134 9.17 0.09 -1.95
CA ALA A 134 9.61 0.77 -3.17
C ALA A 134 11.14 0.88 -3.26
N ARG A 135 11.80 1.15 -2.13
CA ARG A 135 13.26 1.24 -2.08
C ARG A 135 13.92 -0.13 -2.26
N ALA A 136 13.37 -1.19 -1.66
CA ALA A 136 13.84 -2.55 -1.86
C ALA A 136 13.72 -2.97 -3.34
N ASP A 137 12.59 -2.69 -3.97
CA ASP A 137 12.37 -2.97 -5.40
C ASP A 137 13.37 -2.20 -6.28
N SER A 138 13.70 -0.94 -5.94
CA SER A 138 14.69 -0.12 -6.69
C SER A 138 16.14 -0.64 -6.65
N VAL A 139 16.45 -1.56 -5.73
CA VAL A 139 17.79 -2.18 -5.60
C VAL A 139 17.72 -3.70 -5.85
N ASP A 140 16.68 -4.17 -6.53
CA ASP A 140 16.38 -5.58 -6.84
C ASP A 140 16.35 -6.49 -5.61
N LEU A 141 15.86 -5.99 -4.48
CA LEU A 141 15.58 -6.79 -3.28
C LEU A 141 14.10 -7.08 -3.19
N ARG A 142 13.70 -8.28 -3.65
CA ARG A 142 12.30 -8.69 -3.63
C ARG A 142 11.85 -9.00 -2.21
N ILE A 143 10.88 -8.23 -1.71
CA ILE A 143 10.24 -8.43 -0.41
C ILE A 143 8.71 -8.52 -0.58
N GLY A 144 8.04 -9.37 0.20
CA GLY A 144 6.60 -9.62 0.03
C GLY A 144 5.92 -10.08 1.31
N GLY A 145 4.62 -9.78 1.42
CA GLY A 145 3.79 -10.12 2.57
C GLY A 145 4.08 -9.26 3.81
N ALA A 146 3.04 -8.67 4.39
CA ALA A 146 3.11 -7.87 5.59
C ALA A 146 1.76 -7.93 6.34
N LEU A 147 1.76 -7.71 7.66
CA LEU A 147 0.54 -7.75 8.46
C LEU A 147 -0.38 -6.55 8.23
N ALA A 148 0.19 -5.36 8.10
CA ALA A 148 -0.54 -4.11 7.87
C ALA A 148 -0.17 -3.51 6.50
N GLU A 149 -0.62 -4.16 5.43
CA GLU A 149 -0.54 -3.58 4.08
C GLU A 149 -1.59 -2.47 3.91
N ARG A 150 -1.64 -1.88 2.71
CA ARG A 150 -2.50 -0.71 2.44
C ARG A 150 -3.97 -1.04 2.68
N ALA A 151 -4.44 -2.19 2.18
CA ALA A 151 -5.84 -2.58 2.29
C ALA A 151 -6.27 -2.71 3.76
N GLU A 152 -5.46 -3.35 4.60
CA GLU A 152 -5.75 -3.55 6.02
C GLU A 152 -5.79 -2.22 6.77
N ARG A 153 -4.87 -1.29 6.46
CA ARG A 153 -4.89 0.08 7.02
C ARG A 153 -6.17 0.81 6.67
N ASN A 154 -6.53 0.80 5.39
CA ASN A 154 -7.70 1.53 4.90
C ASN A 154 -8.98 0.94 5.51
N VAL A 155 -9.12 -0.40 5.52
CA VAL A 155 -10.26 -1.10 6.12
C VAL A 155 -10.39 -0.82 7.62
N LEU A 156 -9.32 -0.99 8.40
CA LEU A 156 -9.39 -0.78 9.86
C LEU A 156 -9.65 0.68 10.23
N GLY A 157 -9.03 1.63 9.51
CA GLY A 157 -9.27 3.06 9.71
C GLY A 157 -10.73 3.45 9.42
N LEU A 158 -11.24 3.02 8.27
CA LEU A 158 -12.61 3.31 7.82
C LEU A 158 -13.66 2.60 8.68
N VAL A 159 -13.48 1.33 9.02
CA VAL A 159 -14.42 0.60 9.89
C VAL A 159 -14.46 1.23 11.29
N GLY A 160 -13.30 1.57 11.86
CA GLY A 160 -13.23 2.24 13.15
C GLY A 160 -13.97 3.58 13.14
N ALA A 161 -13.72 4.41 12.13
CA ALA A 161 -14.38 5.71 11.96
C ALA A 161 -15.89 5.58 11.72
N GLY A 162 -16.30 4.68 10.82
CA GLY A 162 -17.70 4.45 10.46
C GLY A 162 -18.53 3.97 11.65
N LEU A 163 -18.04 2.98 12.39
CA LEU A 163 -18.71 2.47 13.61
C LEU A 163 -18.78 3.54 14.70
N ALA A 164 -17.73 4.34 14.89
CA ALA A 164 -17.77 5.46 15.82
C ALA A 164 -18.80 6.53 15.40
N GLY A 165 -18.92 6.79 14.10
CA GLY A 165 -19.95 7.67 13.53
C GLY A 165 -21.38 7.16 13.69
N LEU A 166 -21.58 5.84 13.80
CA LEU A 166 -22.86 5.20 14.12
C LEU A 166 -23.17 5.16 15.63
N GLY A 167 -22.28 5.70 16.47
CA GLY A 167 -22.46 5.77 17.92
C GLY A 167 -21.63 4.76 18.71
N LEU A 168 -20.95 3.80 18.07
CA LEU A 168 -20.04 2.86 18.74
C LEU A 168 -18.66 3.50 18.97
N LYS A 169 -18.61 4.48 19.88
CA LYS A 169 -17.43 5.36 20.10
C LYS A 169 -16.13 4.60 20.44
N ILE A 170 -16.21 3.40 21.01
CA ILE A 170 -15.05 2.58 21.37
C ILE A 170 -14.38 1.92 20.15
N ALA A 171 -15.08 1.80 19.03
CA ALA A 171 -14.56 1.14 17.83
C ALA A 171 -13.33 1.87 17.26
N LEU A 172 -13.38 3.21 17.15
CA LEU A 172 -12.28 3.99 16.59
C LEU A 172 -10.98 3.86 17.41
N PRO A 173 -10.95 4.03 18.74
CA PRO A 173 -9.77 3.77 19.55
C PRO A 173 -9.21 2.35 19.42
N ILE A 174 -10.07 1.32 19.46
CA ILE A 174 -9.62 -0.07 19.35
C ILE A 174 -8.98 -0.30 17.98
N CYS A 175 -9.66 0.09 16.89
CA CYS A 175 -9.16 -0.09 15.54
C CYS A 175 -7.83 0.66 15.32
N LEU A 176 -7.72 1.91 15.76
CA LEU A 176 -6.50 2.69 15.57
C LEU A 176 -5.32 2.16 16.40
N TRP A 177 -5.52 1.76 17.66
CA TRP A 177 -4.41 1.21 18.45
C TRP A 177 -3.95 -0.16 17.96
N LEU A 178 -4.88 -1.03 17.57
CA LEU A 178 -4.53 -2.31 16.92
C LEU A 178 -3.78 -2.06 15.62
N LEU A 179 -4.24 -1.09 14.82
CA LEU A 179 -3.59 -0.74 13.56
C LEU A 179 -2.20 -0.13 13.78
N ALA A 180 -2.04 0.75 14.76
CA ALA A 180 -0.77 1.34 15.13
C ALA A 180 0.26 0.26 15.51
N ALA A 181 -0.13 -0.70 16.35
CA ALA A 181 0.71 -1.84 16.71
C ALA A 181 1.06 -2.69 15.48
N ALA A 182 0.08 -3.02 14.64
CA ALA A 182 0.31 -3.79 13.43
C ALA A 182 1.25 -3.08 12.43
N CYS A 183 1.15 -1.77 12.30
CA CYS A 183 2.04 -0.94 11.48
C CYS A 183 3.48 -0.99 12.00
N LEU A 184 3.72 -0.84 13.30
CA LEU A 184 5.07 -0.92 13.87
C LEU A 184 5.70 -2.30 13.65
N VAL A 185 4.93 -3.37 13.92
CA VAL A 185 5.37 -4.74 13.64
C VAL A 185 5.70 -4.91 12.16
N THR A 186 4.88 -4.34 11.27
CA THR A 186 5.09 -4.42 9.82
C THR A 186 6.34 -3.68 9.35
N VAL A 187 6.66 -2.52 9.95
CA VAL A 187 7.93 -1.81 9.66
C VAL A 187 9.12 -2.71 9.98
N VAL A 188 9.12 -3.33 11.16
CA VAL A 188 10.18 -4.27 11.56
C VAL A 188 10.23 -5.47 10.62
N GLN A 189 9.09 -6.07 10.29
CA GLN A 189 9.00 -7.18 9.34
C GLN A 189 9.63 -6.83 7.99
N ARG A 190 9.29 -5.66 7.43
CA ARG A 190 9.84 -5.19 6.15
C ARG A 190 11.36 -5.03 6.21
N LEU A 191 11.88 -4.42 7.28
CA LEU A 191 13.33 -4.26 7.45
C LEU A 191 14.06 -5.61 7.61
N VAL A 192 13.47 -6.56 8.33
CA VAL A 192 14.00 -7.92 8.46
C VAL A 192 14.00 -8.65 7.10
N GLN A 193 12.91 -8.54 6.33
CA GLN A 193 12.83 -9.09 4.97
C GLN A 193 13.92 -8.51 4.06
N VAL A 194 14.14 -7.18 4.11
CA VAL A 194 15.21 -6.53 3.34
C VAL A 194 16.57 -7.05 3.76
N ARG A 195 16.84 -7.20 5.06
CA ARG A 195 18.11 -7.75 5.56
C ARG A 195 18.34 -9.18 5.09
N GLN A 196 17.30 -10.01 5.09
CA GLN A 196 17.38 -11.40 4.61
C GLN A 196 17.62 -11.46 3.10
N ALA A 197 16.88 -10.65 2.32
CA ALA A 197 17.06 -10.56 0.87
C ALA A 197 18.46 -10.05 0.49
N ALA A 198 18.99 -9.07 1.23
CA ALA A 198 20.33 -8.55 1.02
C ALA A 198 21.42 -9.59 1.30
N LYS A 199 21.27 -10.38 2.38
CA LYS A 199 22.17 -11.52 2.66
C LYS A 199 22.13 -12.57 1.55
N ALA A 200 20.93 -12.95 1.09
CA ALA A 200 20.79 -13.92 0.00
C ALA A 200 21.40 -13.41 -1.32
N LYS A 201 21.33 -12.10 -1.60
CA LYS A 201 21.99 -11.45 -2.75
C LYS A 201 23.52 -11.36 -2.56
N GLY A 202 23.98 -11.29 -1.32
CA GLY A 202 25.38 -11.09 -0.93
C GLY A 202 26.17 -12.35 -0.55
N ASP A 203 25.57 -13.54 -0.53
CA ASP A 203 26.27 -14.82 -0.30
C ASP A 203 26.77 -15.41 -1.64
N PRO A 204 28.09 -15.39 -1.93
CA PRO A 204 28.70 -16.04 -3.09
C PRO A 204 28.91 -17.55 -2.89
N ALA A 205 28.03 -18.24 -2.15
CA ALA A 205 28.15 -19.67 -1.83
C ALA A 205 27.78 -20.58 -3.02
N THR A 206 28.30 -20.30 -4.22
CA THR A 206 28.55 -21.31 -5.28
C THR A 206 29.60 -20.84 -6.30
N LYS A 207 30.56 -19.99 -5.94
CA LYS A 207 31.81 -19.92 -6.71
C LYS A 207 32.79 -20.94 -6.13
N ALA A 208 32.74 -22.16 -6.66
CA ALA A 208 33.80 -23.14 -6.45
C ALA A 208 35.15 -22.50 -6.85
N PRO A 209 36.24 -22.68 -6.09
CA PRO A 209 37.53 -22.13 -6.49
C PRO A 209 38.02 -22.82 -7.75
N SER A 210 37.97 -22.12 -8.87
CA SER A 210 38.85 -22.40 -10.00
C SER A 210 40.25 -21.96 -9.61
N GLY A 211 41.16 -22.90 -9.33
CA GLY A 211 42.57 -22.55 -9.23
C GLY A 211 43.43 -23.55 -8.46
N ALA A 212 43.95 -24.55 -9.15
CA ALA A 212 45.29 -25.05 -8.87
C ALA A 212 45.97 -25.34 -10.21
N SER A 213 46.52 -24.29 -10.80
CA SER A 213 47.52 -24.37 -11.85
C SER A 213 48.81 -24.97 -11.27
N GLY A 214 49.08 -26.24 -11.55
CA GLY A 214 50.42 -26.81 -11.40
C GLY A 214 51.21 -26.56 -12.68
N ARG A 215 52.04 -25.51 -12.72
CA ARG A 215 53.15 -25.43 -13.68
C ARG A 215 54.31 -26.27 -13.14
N GLY A 216 54.78 -27.22 -13.95
CA GLY A 216 56.11 -27.85 -13.83
C GLY A 216 56.85 -27.71 -15.17
N PRO A 217 58.18 -27.50 -15.19
CA PRO A 217 58.90 -26.97 -16.35
C PRO A 217 59.42 -28.04 -17.33
N ALA A 218 59.48 -27.61 -18.60
CA ALA A 218 60.41 -27.95 -19.70
C ALA A 218 61.00 -29.37 -19.83
N ALA A 219 60.86 -29.98 -21.03
CA ALA A 219 61.99 -30.38 -21.91
C ALA A 219 61.55 -31.28 -23.09
N GLY A 220 61.94 -30.90 -24.30
CA GLY A 220 62.71 -31.78 -25.20
C GLY A 220 62.01 -32.82 -26.11
N ARG A 221 62.25 -32.61 -27.42
CA ARG A 221 62.59 -33.60 -28.47
C ARG A 221 61.49 -34.37 -29.24
N GLN A 222 61.54 -34.09 -30.55
CA GLN A 222 61.71 -35.01 -31.69
C GLN A 222 60.53 -35.81 -32.28
N ARG A 223 60.40 -35.57 -33.60
CA ARG A 223 59.85 -36.38 -34.71
C ARG A 223 58.35 -36.36 -34.93
#